data_AF-A0A2L0BJJ8-F1
#
_entry.id   AF-A0A2L0BJJ8-F1
#
_cell.length_a   1.000
_cell.length_b   1.000
_cell.length_c   1.000
_cell.angle_alpha   90.00
_cell.angle_beta   90.00
_cell.angle_gamma   90.00
#
_symmetry.space_group_name_H-M   'P 1'
#
loop_
_entity.id
_entity.type
_entity.pdbx_description
1 polymer ?
#
loop_
_entity_poly.entity_id
_entity_poly.type
_entity_poly.pdbx_seq_one_letter_code
_entity_poly.pdbx_strand_id
1 'polypeptide(L)'
;VRCVAQMVNSQANNIKSGWKNIFSVFHLAASDQDEGIVELAFQTTGKIITELYARQFPAMIDSFQDAVKCLSEFACNAKFPDTSMEAIRLVRACAGSVHAAPHLFAEHAAMESDVAIPEEDRVWVRGWFPLLFSLSCVVSRCKLDVRTRGLTVLFEIIKTYGEAFRAH
;
A
#
# COMPACT_ATOMS: atom_id res chain seq x y z
N VAL A 1 -17.12 7.73 -1.01
CA VAL A 1 -15.95 7.75 -1.93
C VAL A 1 -15.74 9.10 -2.62
N ARG A 2 -16.72 9.65 -3.37
CA ARG A 2 -16.56 10.93 -4.11
C ARG A 2 -16.04 12.09 -3.27
N CYS A 3 -16.62 12.36 -2.09
CA CYS A 3 -16.15 13.42 -1.20
C CYS A 3 -14.70 13.25 -0.76
N VAL A 4 -14.29 12.02 -0.42
CA VAL A 4 -12.92 11.69 -0.02
C VAL A 4 -11.95 11.87 -1.18
N ALA A 5 -12.31 11.42 -2.38
CA ALA A 5 -11.51 11.62 -3.58
C ALA A 5 -11.31 13.12 -3.89
N GLN A 6 -12.37 13.93 -3.79
CA GLN A 6 -12.30 15.38 -3.97
C GLN A 6 -11.43 16.06 -2.91
N MET A 7 -11.53 15.61 -1.65
CA MET A 7 -10.69 16.08 -0.55
C MET A 7 -9.21 15.81 -0.81
N VAL A 8 -8.85 14.60 -1.25
CA VAL A 8 -7.46 14.27 -1.63
C VAL A 8 -7.01 15.17 -2.79
N ASN A 9 -7.83 15.31 -3.83
CA ASN A 9 -7.45 16.10 -5.01
C ASN A 9 -7.27 17.59 -4.71
N SER A 10 -8.04 18.15 -3.79
CA SER A 10 -8.06 19.59 -3.53
C SER A 10 -7.22 20.01 -2.33
N GLN A 11 -7.05 19.12 -1.36
CA GLN A 11 -6.51 19.46 -0.03
C GLN A 11 -5.36 18.56 0.42
N ALA A 12 -4.76 17.74 -0.45
CA ALA A 12 -3.68 16.81 -0.10
C ALA A 12 -2.56 17.40 0.77
N ASN A 13 -2.13 18.64 0.51
CA ASN A 13 -1.04 19.28 1.27
C ASN A 13 -1.44 19.67 2.70
N ASN A 14 -2.75 19.82 2.94
CA ASN A 14 -3.35 20.22 4.22
C ASN A 14 -3.72 19.00 5.09
N ILE A 15 -3.69 17.78 4.55
CA ILE A 15 -3.98 16.56 5.31
C ILE A 15 -2.73 16.16 6.09
N LYS A 16 -2.74 16.42 7.40
CA LYS A 16 -1.66 16.01 8.32
C LYS A 16 -1.97 14.69 9.00
N SER A 17 -3.21 14.56 9.48
CA SER A 17 -3.79 13.33 10.03
C SER A 17 -5.02 12.96 9.20
N GLY A 18 -5.33 11.67 9.10
CA GLY A 18 -6.50 11.17 8.36
C GLY A 18 -6.19 10.29 7.16
N TRP A 19 -4.92 10.14 6.75
CA TRP A 19 -4.52 9.25 5.66
C TRP A 19 -4.97 7.80 5.90
N LYS A 20 -4.88 7.29 7.15
CA LYS A 20 -5.42 5.97 7.53
C LYS A 20 -6.92 5.84 7.22
N ASN A 21 -7.71 6.86 7.57
CA ASN A 21 -9.16 6.86 7.33
C ASN A 21 -9.47 6.93 5.84
N ILE A 22 -8.69 7.70 5.07
CA ILE A 22 -8.82 7.79 3.62
C ILE A 22 -8.59 6.41 2.98
N PHE A 23 -7.49 5.73 3.33
CA PHE A 23 -7.24 4.38 2.84
C PHE A 23 -8.27 3.37 3.35
N SER A 24 -8.81 3.53 4.56
CA SER A 24 -9.89 2.69 5.07
C SER A 24 -11.17 2.81 4.21
N VAL A 25 -11.54 4.04 3.81
CA VAL A 25 -12.68 4.27 2.91
C VAL A 25 -12.42 3.67 1.53
N PHE A 26 -11.22 3.83 0.97
CA PHE A 26 -10.88 3.24 -0.32
C PHE A 26 -10.76 1.71 -0.26
N HIS A 27 -10.30 1.14 0.85
CA HIS A 27 -10.29 -0.30 1.08
C HIS A 27 -11.71 -0.88 1.06
N LEU A 28 -12.67 -0.21 1.72
CA LEU A 28 -14.08 -0.63 1.65
C LEU A 28 -14.62 -0.50 0.22
N ALA A 29 -14.27 0.57 -0.49
CA ALA A 29 -14.68 0.77 -1.89
C ALA A 29 -14.05 -0.24 -2.86
N ALA A 30 -12.88 -0.79 -2.52
CA ALA A 30 -12.14 -1.70 -3.39
C ALA A 30 -12.85 -3.04 -3.63
N SER A 31 -13.72 -3.47 -2.70
CA SER A 31 -14.52 -4.70 -2.82
C SER A 31 -15.94 -4.44 -3.34
N ASP A 32 -16.27 -3.19 -3.68
CA ASP A 32 -17.56 -2.83 -4.25
C ASP A 32 -17.76 -3.47 -5.64
N GLN A 33 -19.02 -3.59 -6.04
CA GLN A 33 -19.42 -4.12 -7.34
C GLN A 33 -19.68 -2.98 -8.35
N ASP A 34 -19.91 -1.75 -7.90
CA ASP A 34 -20.08 -0.61 -8.79
C ASP A 34 -18.74 -0.16 -9.38
N GLU A 35 -18.62 -0.20 -10.71
CA GLU A 35 -17.40 0.15 -11.42
C GLU A 35 -16.98 1.60 -11.15
N GLY A 36 -17.93 2.54 -11.12
CA GLY A 36 -17.62 3.95 -10.89
C GLY A 36 -17.11 4.24 -9.48
N ILE A 37 -17.56 3.47 -8.48
CA ILE A 37 -17.05 3.54 -7.11
C ILE A 37 -15.61 3.00 -7.04
N VAL A 38 -15.39 1.81 -7.59
CA VAL A 38 -14.09 1.13 -7.58
C VAL A 38 -13.05 1.92 -8.36
N GLU A 39 -13.39 2.36 -9.58
CA GLU A 39 -12.50 3.12 -10.46
C GLU A 39 -12.09 4.44 -9.79
N LEU A 40 -13.04 5.20 -9.24
CA LEU A 40 -12.73 6.47 -8.58
C LEU A 40 -11.81 6.29 -7.36
N ALA A 41 -12.07 5.26 -6.54
CA ALA A 41 -11.23 4.94 -5.40
C ALA A 41 -9.83 4.50 -5.85
N PHE A 42 -9.75 3.68 -6.91
CA PHE A 42 -8.50 3.17 -7.44
C PHE A 42 -7.65 4.26 -8.09
N GLN A 43 -8.22 5.11 -8.94
CA GLN A 43 -7.53 6.25 -9.55
C GLN A 43 -6.98 7.20 -8.48
N THR A 44 -7.77 7.49 -7.44
CA THR A 44 -7.31 8.34 -6.34
C THR A 44 -6.18 7.67 -5.56
N THR A 45 -6.28 6.37 -5.29
CA THR A 45 -5.24 5.58 -4.64
C THR A 45 -3.95 5.60 -5.48
N GLY A 46 -4.05 5.36 -6.78
CA GLY A 46 -2.93 5.41 -7.72
C GLY A 46 -2.23 6.77 -7.72
N LYS A 47 -2.98 7.88 -7.72
CA LYS A 47 -2.42 9.23 -7.57
C LYS A 47 -1.68 9.41 -6.24
N ILE A 48 -2.21 8.90 -5.14
CA ILE A 48 -1.53 8.98 -3.83
C ILE A 48 -0.17 8.27 -3.90
N ILE A 49 -0.14 7.03 -4.42
CA ILE A 49 1.09 6.22 -4.47
C ILE A 49 2.12 6.76 -5.47
N THR A 50 1.67 7.27 -6.63
CA THR A 50 2.58 7.69 -7.71
C THR A 50 3.03 9.14 -7.61
N GLU A 51 2.18 10.04 -7.10
CA GLU A 51 2.49 11.47 -7.03
C GLU A 51 2.73 11.95 -5.60
N LEU A 52 1.82 11.63 -4.67
CA LEU A 52 1.90 12.20 -3.33
C LEU A 52 3.00 11.55 -2.50
N TYR A 53 3.25 10.25 -2.65
CA TYR A 53 4.38 9.60 -1.98
C TYR A 53 5.70 10.28 -2.39
N ALA A 54 5.89 10.61 -3.68
CA ALA A 54 7.09 11.32 -4.12
C ALA A 54 7.26 12.71 -3.47
N ARG A 55 6.16 13.38 -3.10
CA ARG A 55 6.17 14.77 -2.60
C ARG A 55 6.11 14.91 -1.09
N GLN A 56 5.39 14.02 -0.41
CA GLN A 56 5.04 14.19 1.01
C GLN A 56 4.94 12.86 1.78
N PHE A 57 5.69 11.82 1.39
CA PHE A 57 5.69 10.53 2.10
C PHE A 57 5.86 10.60 3.62
N PRO A 58 6.72 11.48 4.20
CA PRO A 58 6.84 11.60 5.66
C PRO A 58 5.52 11.89 6.38
N ALA A 59 4.60 12.65 5.77
CA ALA A 59 3.29 12.94 6.35
C ALA A 59 2.29 11.76 6.24
N MET A 60 2.64 10.71 5.51
CA MET A 60 1.77 9.58 5.19
C MET A 60 2.31 8.24 5.70
N ILE A 61 3.52 8.22 6.28
CA ILE A 61 4.22 6.99 6.67
C ILE A 61 3.38 6.09 7.56
N ASP A 62 2.62 6.68 8.50
CA ASP A 62 1.77 5.92 9.41
C ASP A 62 0.65 5.15 8.71
N SER A 63 0.26 5.59 7.52
CA SER A 63 -0.80 4.97 6.71
C SER A 63 -0.27 4.01 5.64
N PHE A 64 1.03 3.74 5.60
CA PHE A 64 1.63 2.87 4.60
C PHE A 64 1.01 1.47 4.59
N GLN A 65 0.79 0.88 5.77
CA GLN A 65 0.18 -0.45 5.87
C GLN A 65 -1.28 -0.44 5.39
N ASP A 66 -2.03 0.62 5.68
CA ASP A 66 -3.40 0.80 5.19
C ASP A 66 -3.43 0.91 3.67
N ALA A 67 -2.46 1.59 3.08
CA ALA A 67 -2.31 1.71 1.63
C ALA A 67 -2.04 0.36 0.97
N VAL A 68 -1.08 -0.41 1.50
CA VAL A 68 -0.77 -1.77 1.02
C VAL A 68 -1.99 -2.69 1.14
N LYS A 69 -2.69 -2.65 2.28
CA LYS A 69 -3.93 -3.41 2.50
C LYS A 69 -5.03 -3.01 1.51
N CYS A 70 -5.18 -1.72 1.25
CA CYS A 70 -6.14 -1.19 0.27
C CYS A 70 -5.82 -1.69 -1.15
N LEU A 71 -4.56 -1.61 -1.59
CA LEU A 71 -4.13 -2.15 -2.88
C LEU A 71 -4.34 -3.66 -2.99
N SER A 72 -4.09 -4.40 -1.90
CA SER A 72 -4.35 -5.84 -1.84
C SER A 72 -5.82 -6.19 -2.09
N GLU A 73 -6.74 -5.33 -1.64
CA GLU A 73 -8.18 -5.52 -1.81
C GLU A 73 -8.60 -5.27 -3.25
N PHE A 74 -8.08 -4.21 -3.89
CA PHE A 74 -8.25 -3.99 -5.33
C PHE A 74 -7.71 -5.16 -6.16
N ALA A 75 -6.55 -5.71 -5.77
CA ALA A 75 -5.97 -6.90 -6.39
C ALA A 75 -6.87 -8.15 -6.25
N CYS A 76 -7.67 -8.23 -5.19
CA CYS A 76 -8.53 -9.37 -4.92
C CYS A 76 -9.95 -9.21 -5.48
N ASN A 77 -10.32 -8.07 -6.04
CA ASN A 77 -11.63 -7.88 -6.64
C ASN A 77 -11.74 -8.55 -8.02
N ALA A 78 -12.26 -9.78 -8.02
CA ALA A 78 -12.34 -10.64 -9.20
C ALA A 78 -13.23 -10.12 -10.36
N LYS A 79 -13.97 -9.02 -10.14
CA LYS A 79 -14.80 -8.35 -11.16
C LYS A 79 -13.99 -7.43 -12.08
N PHE A 80 -12.87 -6.89 -11.59
CA PHE A 80 -12.08 -5.86 -12.28
C PHE A 80 -10.61 -6.30 -12.47
N PRO A 81 -10.34 -7.29 -13.35
CA PRO A 81 -9.00 -7.88 -13.49
C PRO A 81 -7.92 -6.87 -13.89
N ASP A 82 -8.25 -5.87 -14.71
CA ASP A 82 -7.30 -4.81 -15.10
C ASP A 82 -6.90 -3.94 -13.89
N THR A 83 -7.88 -3.59 -13.06
CA THR A 83 -7.64 -2.91 -11.78
C THR A 83 -6.79 -3.79 -10.86
N SER A 84 -7.03 -5.10 -10.84
CA SER A 84 -6.24 -6.02 -10.02
C SER A 84 -4.77 -6.09 -10.45
N MET A 85 -4.51 -6.12 -11.76
CA MET A 85 -3.14 -6.11 -12.31
C MET A 85 -2.41 -4.81 -11.99
N GLU A 86 -3.09 -3.68 -12.14
CA GLU A 86 -2.51 -2.37 -11.85
C GLU A 86 -2.30 -2.17 -10.35
N ALA A 87 -3.18 -2.70 -9.49
CA ALA A 87 -3.00 -2.70 -8.05
C ALA A 87 -1.71 -3.45 -7.65
N ILE A 88 -1.43 -4.61 -8.25
CA ILE A 88 -0.17 -5.33 -8.04
C ILE A 88 1.04 -4.49 -8.48
N ARG A 89 0.93 -3.74 -9.59
CA ARG A 89 1.99 -2.81 -10.03
C ARG A 89 2.24 -1.71 -8.99
N LEU A 90 1.18 -1.17 -8.39
CA LEU A 90 1.30 -0.17 -7.32
C LEU A 90 1.89 -0.76 -6.02
N VAL A 91 1.57 -2.01 -5.66
CA VAL A 91 2.23 -2.70 -4.53
C VAL A 91 3.74 -2.80 -4.78
N ARG A 92 4.16 -3.09 -6.02
CA ARG A 92 5.59 -3.04 -6.38
C ARG A 92 6.19 -1.64 -6.23
N ALA A 93 5.45 -0.58 -6.57
CA ALA A 93 5.91 0.80 -6.36
C ALA A 93 6.11 1.12 -4.86
N CYS A 94 5.25 0.61 -3.98
CA CYS A 94 5.41 0.75 -2.53
C CYS A 94 6.72 0.17 -2.02
N ALA A 95 7.24 -0.91 -2.63
CA ALA A 95 8.55 -1.47 -2.26
C ALA A 95 9.69 -0.47 -2.51
N GLY A 96 9.57 0.33 -3.59
CA GLY A 96 10.49 1.44 -3.85
C GLY A 96 10.46 2.49 -2.73
N SER A 97 9.29 2.80 -2.19
CA SER A 97 9.15 3.73 -1.05
C SER A 97 9.80 3.19 0.23
N VAL A 98 9.68 1.88 0.52
CA VAL A 98 10.34 1.26 1.68
C VAL A 98 11.86 1.34 1.53
N HIS A 99 12.37 0.99 0.34
CA HIS A 99 13.80 1.04 0.06
C HIS A 99 14.38 2.45 0.05
N ALA A 100 13.65 3.43 -0.48
CA ALA A 100 14.14 4.81 -0.60
C ALA A 100 14.16 5.57 0.74
N ALA A 101 13.29 5.20 1.69
CA ALA A 101 13.13 5.92 2.95
C ALA A 101 13.05 5.02 4.19
N PRO A 102 14.01 4.10 4.40
CA PRO A 102 13.97 3.16 5.54
C PRO A 102 14.01 3.88 6.89
N HIS A 103 14.69 5.03 6.98
CA HIS A 103 14.75 5.86 8.19
C HIS A 103 13.36 6.31 8.67
N LEU A 104 12.43 6.63 7.75
CA LEU A 104 11.07 7.01 8.13
C LEU A 104 10.32 5.86 8.82
N PHE A 105 10.55 4.62 8.40
CA PHE A 105 9.94 3.46 9.05
C PHE A 105 10.54 3.18 10.43
N ALA A 106 11.84 3.46 10.61
CA ALA A 106 12.56 3.27 11.87
C ALA A 106 12.22 4.35 12.93
N GLU A 107 12.23 5.62 12.52
CA GLU A 107 12.19 6.78 13.42
C GLU A 107 10.77 7.23 13.77
N HIS A 108 9.80 7.08 12.86
CA HIS A 108 8.46 7.64 13.02
C HIS A 108 7.57 6.74 13.91
N ALA A 109 7.92 6.59 15.19
CA ALA A 109 7.16 5.84 16.19
C ALA A 109 5.94 6.66 16.65
N ALA A 110 4.88 6.68 15.84
CA ALA A 110 3.66 7.44 16.15
C ALA A 110 2.53 6.59 16.76
N MET A 111 2.71 5.28 16.98
CA MET A 111 1.71 4.42 17.61
C MET A 111 2.18 3.96 18.99
N GLU A 112 1.33 4.13 20.01
CA GLU A 112 1.56 3.64 21.38
C GLU A 112 1.82 2.11 21.44
N SER A 113 1.45 1.37 20.39
CA SER A 113 1.74 -0.06 20.22
C SER A 113 3.17 -0.38 19.76
N ASP A 114 3.91 0.58 19.19
CA ASP A 114 5.23 0.37 18.59
C ASP A 114 6.38 0.46 19.60
N VAL A 115 6.11 0.86 20.85
CA VAL A 115 7.13 0.93 21.93
C VAL A 115 7.71 -0.46 22.22
N ALA A 116 6.98 -1.53 21.90
CA ALA A 116 7.42 -2.92 22.08
C ALA A 116 8.30 -3.46 20.94
N ILE A 117 8.40 -2.75 19.80
CA ILE A 117 9.17 -3.24 18.63
C ILE A 117 10.57 -2.61 18.65
N PRO A 118 11.65 -3.42 18.72
CA PRO A 118 13.01 -2.94 18.59
C PRO A 118 13.18 -2.08 17.33
N GLU A 119 13.90 -0.97 17.43
CA GLU A 119 14.08 -0.03 16.31
C GLU A 119 14.63 -0.72 15.05
N GLU A 120 15.52 -1.69 15.26
CA GLU A 120 16.10 -2.55 14.24
C GLU A 120 15.10 -3.39 13.44
N ASP A 121 13.93 -3.69 14.02
CA ASP A 121 12.89 -4.50 13.39
C ASP A 121 11.80 -3.66 12.72
N ARG A 122 11.72 -2.36 13.02
CA ARG A 122 10.60 -1.50 12.57
C ARG A 122 10.50 -1.40 11.06
N VAL A 123 11.63 -1.33 10.35
CA VAL A 123 11.63 -1.29 8.87
C VAL A 123 11.02 -2.57 8.30
N TRP A 124 11.35 -3.72 8.91
CA TRP A 124 10.79 -5.00 8.52
C TRP A 124 9.30 -5.07 8.85
N VAL A 125 8.92 -4.84 10.10
CA VAL A 125 7.54 -5.00 10.59
C VAL A 125 6.57 -3.99 9.96
N ARG A 126 7.03 -2.76 9.69
CA ARG A 126 6.16 -1.67 9.20
C ARG A 126 6.20 -1.49 7.68
N GLY A 127 7.29 -1.90 7.04
CA GLY A 127 7.50 -1.75 5.60
C GLY A 127 7.44 -3.08 4.85
N TRP A 128 8.48 -3.89 5.01
CA TRP A 128 8.67 -5.10 4.20
C TRP A 128 7.65 -6.20 4.45
N PHE A 129 7.39 -6.53 5.71
CA PHE A 129 6.49 -7.61 6.09
C PHE A 129 5.05 -7.38 5.61
N PRO A 130 4.41 -6.22 5.85
CA PRO A 130 3.04 -5.95 5.35
C PRO A 130 2.94 -6.06 3.83
N LEU A 131 3.98 -5.63 3.11
CA LEU A 131 4.04 -5.68 1.66
C LEU A 131 4.13 -7.13 1.13
N LEU A 132 5.07 -7.91 1.65
CA LEU A 132 5.25 -9.31 1.26
C LEU A 132 4.05 -10.16 1.69
N PHE A 133 3.51 -9.91 2.88
CA PHE A 133 2.30 -10.57 3.37
C PHE A 133 1.09 -10.27 2.47
N SER A 134 0.91 -9.02 2.06
CA SER A 134 -0.15 -8.64 1.12
C SER A 134 -0.05 -9.40 -0.21
N LEU A 135 1.15 -9.47 -0.81
CA LEU A 135 1.36 -10.24 -2.04
C LEU A 135 1.10 -11.74 -1.82
N SER A 136 1.50 -12.30 -0.68
CA SER A 136 1.16 -13.68 -0.32
C SER A 136 -0.36 -13.88 -0.24
N CYS A 137 -1.11 -12.94 0.34
CA CYS A 137 -2.57 -12.98 0.37
C CYS A 137 -3.18 -12.92 -1.05
N VAL A 138 -2.61 -12.13 -1.96
CA VAL A 138 -3.03 -12.09 -3.38
C VAL A 138 -2.79 -13.45 -4.04
N VAL A 139 -1.61 -14.05 -3.83
CA VAL A 139 -1.26 -15.37 -4.37
C VAL A 139 -2.16 -16.48 -3.84
N SER A 140 -2.68 -16.35 -2.63
CA SER A 140 -3.58 -17.36 -2.04
C SER A 140 -5.05 -17.19 -2.42
N ARG A 141 -5.52 -15.95 -2.62
CA ARG A 141 -6.97 -15.65 -2.73
C ARG A 141 -7.48 -15.41 -4.15
N CYS A 142 -6.61 -15.07 -5.12
CA CYS A 142 -7.05 -14.57 -6.42
C CYS A 142 -7.17 -15.65 -7.52
N LYS A 143 -7.64 -15.25 -8.70
CA LYS A 143 -7.63 -16.08 -9.93
C LYS A 143 -6.20 -16.30 -10.46
N LEU A 144 -6.05 -17.29 -11.35
CA LEU A 144 -4.74 -17.80 -11.80
C LEU A 144 -3.79 -16.72 -12.36
N ASP A 145 -4.31 -15.83 -13.18
CA ASP A 145 -3.59 -14.70 -13.78
C ASP A 145 -3.05 -13.72 -12.74
N VAL A 146 -3.92 -13.27 -11.83
CA VAL A 146 -3.57 -12.36 -10.74
C VAL A 146 -2.60 -13.02 -9.75
N ARG A 147 -2.81 -14.31 -9.44
CA ARG A 147 -1.88 -15.10 -8.60
C ARG A 147 -0.48 -15.19 -9.22
N THR A 148 -0.41 -15.50 -10.51
CA THR A 148 0.86 -15.61 -11.24
C THR A 148 1.60 -14.28 -11.24
N ARG A 149 0.86 -13.18 -11.47
CA ARG A 149 1.45 -11.84 -11.43
C ARG A 149 1.90 -11.45 -10.02
N GLY A 150 1.09 -11.70 -9.00
CA GLY A 150 1.42 -11.44 -7.59
C GLY A 150 2.67 -12.20 -7.15
N LEU A 151 2.79 -13.47 -7.52
CA LEU A 151 3.97 -14.30 -7.23
C LEU A 151 5.22 -13.79 -7.94
N THR A 152 5.07 -13.36 -9.20
CA THR A 152 6.17 -12.75 -9.96
C THR A 152 6.68 -11.51 -9.24
N VAL A 153 5.79 -10.59 -8.86
CA VAL A 153 6.17 -9.36 -8.16
C VAL A 153 6.78 -9.64 -6.79
N LEU A 154 6.26 -10.62 -6.04
CA LEU A 154 6.84 -11.06 -4.77
C LEU A 154 8.32 -11.47 -4.96
N PHE A 155 8.60 -12.34 -5.93
CA PHE A 155 9.97 -12.77 -6.22
C PHE A 155 10.85 -11.64 -6.74
N GLU A 156 10.32 -10.74 -7.58
CA GLU A 156 11.05 -9.56 -8.04
C GLU A 156 11.48 -8.67 -6.87
N ILE A 157 10.60 -8.43 -5.90
CA ILE A 157 10.90 -7.64 -4.71
C ILE A 157 11.97 -8.32 -3.86
N ILE A 158 11.83 -9.62 -3.60
CA ILE A 158 12.83 -10.38 -2.83
C ILE A 158 14.20 -10.36 -3.54
N LYS A 159 14.23 -10.56 -4.86
CA LYS A 159 15.49 -10.52 -5.63
C LYS A 159 16.12 -9.12 -5.66
N THR A 160 15.31 -8.07 -5.73
CA THR A 160 15.79 -6.69 -5.89
C THR A 160 16.21 -6.07 -4.56
N TYR A 161 15.47 -6.34 -3.49
CA TYR A 161 15.62 -5.67 -2.19
C TYR A 161 15.98 -6.62 -1.05
N GLY A 162 16.17 -7.91 -1.31
CA GLY A 162 16.45 -8.92 -0.28
C GLY A 162 17.69 -8.65 0.55
N GLU A 163 18.69 -7.97 -0.01
CA GLU A 163 19.88 -7.54 0.73
C GLU A 163 19.57 -6.46 1.80
N ALA A 164 18.47 -5.71 1.62
CA ALA A 164 17.98 -4.75 2.60
C ALA A 164 17.16 -5.43 3.72
N PHE A 165 16.88 -6.74 3.61
CA PHE A 165 16.23 -7.49 4.67
C PHE A 165 17.30 -7.89 5.68
N ARG A 166 17.08 -7.56 6.95
CA ARG A 166 17.99 -8.00 8.00
C ARG A 166 17.87 -9.51 8.18
N ALA A 167 18.99 -10.16 8.48
CA ALA A 167 18.99 -11.51 9.00
C ALA A 167 18.57 -11.46 10.47
N HIS A 168 17.56 -12.26 10.82
CA HIS A 168 17.09 -12.46 12.19
C HIS A 168 17.53 -13.82 12.71
#